data_AF-A0A1E3QZ93-F1
#
_entry.id   AF-A0A1E3QZ93-F1
#
_cell.length_a   1.000
_cell.length_b   1.000
_cell.length_c   1.000
_cell.angle_alpha   90.00
_cell.angle_beta   90.00
_cell.angle_gamma   90.00
#
_symmetry.space_group_name_H-M   'P 1'
#
loop_
_entity.id
_entity.type
_entity.pdbx_description
1 polymer ?
#
loop_
_entity_poly.entity_id
_entity_poly.type
_entity_poly.pdbx_seq_one_letter_code
_entity_poly.pdbx_strand_id
1 'polypeptide(L)'
;MESFKRYAVGSERVKQIRCLALGSPSQDAPALYQLAFLRQVADHLQTTEVSLHDPAFNDTDIAFITGLGYSVSEEDPYKEVPHTFYFLPHAPLGLTETILSEYKPEMFMANDIKIHGERKTKVEMYEKYPTIALAANSVAKACPKVEAGVPVKSTPVDDGFETVKKKPRKRTNKNLYVEPKIEYDYTQCFFKTCSMTRYSEIEGPWGNSFSDLALHIFE
;
A
#
# COMPACT_ATOMS: atom_id res chain seq x y z
N MET A 1 5.86 15.24 -1.63
CA MET A 1 6.28 16.03 -0.45
C MET A 1 5.13 16.80 0.20
N GLU A 2 4.37 17.64 -0.52
CA GLU A 2 3.26 18.42 0.05
C GLU A 2 2.10 17.55 0.58
N SER A 3 1.83 16.43 -0.10
CA SER A 3 0.92 15.37 0.34
C SER A 3 1.42 14.57 1.54
N PHE A 4 2.72 14.61 1.88
CA PHE A 4 3.23 14.00 3.12
C PHE A 4 3.10 14.99 4.28
N LYS A 5 3.46 16.27 4.04
CA LYS A 5 3.33 17.38 4.99
C LYS A 5 1.91 17.56 5.55
N ARG A 6 0.87 17.30 4.73
CA ARG A 6 -0.53 17.47 5.14
C ARG A 6 -1.07 16.34 6.02
N TYR A 7 -0.46 15.15 5.99
CA TYR A 7 -0.99 13.93 6.61
C TYR A 7 -0.10 13.35 7.71
N ALA A 8 1.02 14.02 8.01
CA ALA A 8 1.94 13.69 9.08
C ALA A 8 1.41 14.03 10.49
N VAL A 9 0.09 13.90 10.72
CA VAL A 9 -0.46 13.99 12.08
C VAL A 9 0.10 12.80 12.87
N GLY A 10 0.99 13.06 13.83
CA GLY A 10 1.65 12.04 14.65
C GLY A 10 3.10 11.70 14.23
N SER A 11 3.65 12.30 13.17
CA SER A 11 5.02 12.03 12.73
C SER A 11 6.09 12.40 13.76
N GLU A 12 5.80 13.34 14.67
CA GLU A 12 6.72 13.75 15.74
C GLU A 12 7.03 12.62 16.73
N ARG A 13 6.21 11.56 16.77
CA ARG A 13 6.43 10.39 17.63
C ARG A 13 7.32 9.33 16.98
N VAL A 14 7.49 9.37 15.66
CA VAL A 14 8.28 8.39 14.94
C VAL A 14 9.75 8.69 15.15
N LYS A 15 10.44 7.78 15.84
CA LYS A 15 11.87 7.91 16.11
C LYS A 15 12.72 6.95 15.28
N GLN A 16 12.11 5.96 14.63
CA GLN A 16 12.82 4.94 13.88
C GLN A 16 12.01 4.44 12.68
N ILE A 17 12.73 3.95 11.67
CA ILE A 17 12.17 3.40 10.44
C ILE A 17 12.65 1.97 10.23
N ARG A 18 11.71 1.05 10.01
CA ARG A 18 11.99 -0.31 9.54
C ARG A 18 11.60 -0.44 8.07
N CYS A 19 12.57 -0.64 7.20
CA CYS A 19 12.34 -0.88 5.79
C CYS A 19 12.48 -2.36 5.45
N LEU A 20 11.48 -2.94 4.80
CA LEU A 20 11.51 -4.32 4.32
C LEU A 20 11.07 -4.39 2.86
N ALA A 21 11.50 -5.43 2.14
CA ALA A 21 11.09 -5.67 0.76
C ALA A 21 11.38 -4.47 -0.16
N LEU A 22 12.63 -3.99 -0.13
CA LEU A 22 13.12 -2.88 -0.94
C LEU A 22 13.54 -3.29 -2.36
N GLY A 23 13.99 -4.53 -2.55
CA GLY A 23 14.78 -4.97 -3.71
C GLY A 23 16.26 -4.60 -3.59
N SER A 24 17.08 -4.93 -4.60
CA SER A 24 18.53 -4.66 -4.62
C SER A 24 18.84 -3.29 -5.24
N PRO A 25 19.28 -2.27 -4.47
CA PRO A 25 19.56 -0.93 -5.02
C PRO A 25 20.71 -0.90 -6.02
N SER A 26 21.65 -1.85 -5.96
CA SER A 26 22.77 -1.94 -6.90
C SER A 26 22.40 -2.61 -8.23
N GLN A 27 21.30 -3.37 -8.28
CA GLN A 27 20.89 -4.16 -9.44
C GLN A 27 19.57 -3.68 -10.07
N ASP A 28 18.74 -2.97 -9.32
CA ASP A 28 17.42 -2.55 -9.75
C ASP A 28 17.18 -1.05 -9.51
N ALA A 29 16.92 -0.30 -10.59
CA ALA A 29 16.74 1.14 -10.53
C ALA A 29 15.52 1.56 -9.68
N PRO A 30 14.34 0.90 -9.76
CA PRO A 30 13.26 1.08 -8.81
C PRO A 30 13.67 0.96 -7.34
N ALA A 31 14.41 -0.09 -6.95
CA ALA A 31 14.90 -0.26 -5.58
C ALA A 31 15.82 0.90 -5.16
N LEU A 32 16.68 1.39 -6.07
CA LEU A 32 17.51 2.57 -5.83
C LEU A 32 16.69 3.84 -5.62
N TYR A 33 15.64 4.07 -6.43
CA TYR A 33 14.74 5.20 -6.27
C TYR A 33 13.94 5.12 -4.97
N GLN A 34 13.52 3.92 -4.56
CA GLN A 34 12.86 3.69 -3.28
C GLN A 34 13.80 3.92 -2.10
N LEU A 35 15.08 3.55 -2.19
CA LEU A 35 16.09 3.87 -1.17
C LEU A 35 16.31 5.39 -1.06
N ALA A 36 16.39 6.09 -2.21
CA ALA A 36 16.50 7.54 -2.23
C ALA A 36 15.26 8.21 -1.63
N PHE A 37 14.07 7.65 -1.84
CA PHE A 37 12.84 8.14 -1.23
C PHE A 37 12.78 7.86 0.27
N LEU A 38 13.19 6.68 0.72
CA LEU A 38 13.36 6.35 2.13
C LEU A 38 14.28 7.36 2.83
N ARG A 39 15.37 7.78 2.18
CA ARG A 39 16.24 8.83 2.71
C ARG A 39 15.49 10.15 2.95
N GLN A 40 14.68 10.58 1.98
CA GLN A 40 13.86 11.79 2.13
C GLN A 40 12.82 11.65 3.25
N VAL A 41 12.24 10.47 3.41
CA VAL A 41 11.31 10.17 4.52
C VAL A 41 12.04 10.25 5.86
N ALA A 42 13.23 9.65 5.98
CA ALA A 42 14.06 9.72 7.19
C ALA A 42 14.45 11.16 7.53
N ASP A 43 14.88 11.95 6.55
CA ASP A 43 15.21 13.36 6.74
C ASP A 43 13.98 14.18 7.17
N HIS A 44 12.79 13.88 6.61
CA HIS A 44 11.54 14.54 7.00
C HIS A 44 11.10 14.18 8.43
N LEU A 45 11.24 12.91 8.80
CA LEU A 45 10.95 12.41 10.15
C LEU A 45 12.05 12.76 11.15
N GLN A 46 13.14 13.38 10.70
CA GLN A 46 14.29 13.77 11.51
C GLN A 46 14.90 12.60 12.30
N THR A 47 14.91 11.41 11.69
CA THR A 47 15.49 10.20 12.29
C THR A 47 16.70 9.70 11.52
N THR A 48 17.71 9.25 12.25
CA THR A 48 18.85 8.49 11.74
C THR A 48 18.72 6.99 12.02
N GLU A 49 17.75 6.59 12.83
CA GLU A 49 17.50 5.20 13.22
C GLU A 49 16.73 4.49 12.10
N VAL A 50 17.46 4.03 11.10
CA VAL A 50 16.90 3.32 9.95
C VAL A 50 17.52 1.93 9.87
N SER A 51 16.67 0.92 9.83
CA SER A 51 17.05 -0.47 9.66
C SER A 51 16.39 -1.06 8.42
N LEU A 52 17.18 -1.74 7.59
CA LEU A 52 16.74 -2.32 6.32
C LEU A 52 16.94 -3.83 6.33
N HIS A 53 16.05 -4.55 5.66
CA HIS A 53 16.29 -5.92 5.25
C HIS A 53 15.54 -6.29 3.99
N ASP A 54 16.24 -6.98 3.09
CA ASP A 54 15.66 -7.68 1.96
C ASP A 54 16.54 -8.90 1.65
N PRO A 55 15.96 -10.10 1.46
CA PRO A 55 16.70 -11.27 0.97
C PRO A 55 17.41 -11.05 -0.38
N ALA A 56 17.00 -10.05 -1.16
CA ALA A 56 17.64 -9.69 -2.43
C ALA A 56 18.95 -8.89 -2.27
N PHE A 57 19.29 -8.44 -1.05
CA PHE A 57 20.53 -7.69 -0.84
C PHE A 57 21.77 -8.54 -1.10
N ASN A 58 22.69 -7.97 -1.87
CA ASN A 58 24.04 -8.49 -2.06
C ASN A 58 25.08 -7.65 -1.27
N ASP A 59 26.35 -8.06 -1.28
CA ASP A 59 27.43 -7.37 -0.54
C ASP A 59 27.58 -5.89 -0.94
N THR A 60 27.31 -5.56 -2.20
CA THR A 60 27.35 -4.17 -2.69
C THR A 60 26.20 -3.36 -2.11
N ASP A 61 25.00 -3.94 -2.02
CA ASP A 61 23.84 -3.29 -1.39
C ASP A 61 24.11 -3.03 0.09
N ILE A 62 24.61 -4.06 0.81
CA ILE A 62 24.92 -3.95 2.24
C ILE A 62 25.96 -2.85 2.47
N ALA A 63 27.07 -2.87 1.72
CA ALA A 63 28.11 -1.85 1.82
C ALA A 63 27.57 -0.44 1.51
N PHE A 64 26.71 -0.30 0.49
CA PHE A 64 26.10 0.97 0.12
C PHE A 64 25.16 1.48 1.21
N ILE A 65 24.25 0.64 1.72
CA ILE A 65 23.28 0.96 2.77
C ILE A 65 24.00 1.34 4.07
N THR A 66 25.00 0.57 4.48
CA THR A 66 25.81 0.89 5.66
C THR A 66 26.61 2.18 5.47
N GLY A 67 27.09 2.45 4.26
CA GLY A 67 27.75 3.72 3.90
C GLY A 67 26.84 4.94 4.03
N LEU A 68 25.51 4.78 3.94
CA LEU A 68 24.53 5.84 4.20
C LEU A 68 24.24 6.06 5.69
N GLY A 69 24.86 5.27 6.58
CA GLY A 69 24.64 5.30 8.03
C GLY A 69 23.45 4.46 8.50
N TYR A 70 22.94 3.56 7.66
CA TYR A 70 21.81 2.69 8.00
C TYR A 70 22.27 1.30 8.43
N SER A 71 21.47 0.64 9.27
CA SER A 71 21.72 -0.74 9.67
C SER A 71 21.06 -1.72 8.71
N VAL A 72 21.72 -2.86 8.46
CA VAL A 72 21.13 -4.01 7.76
C VAL A 72 20.98 -5.13 8.77
N SER A 73 19.75 -5.59 9.01
CA SER A 73 19.47 -6.61 10.02
C SER A 73 18.29 -7.45 9.60
N GLU A 74 18.47 -8.77 9.49
CA GLU A 74 17.39 -9.71 9.18
C GLU A 74 16.27 -9.65 10.23
N GLU A 75 16.66 -9.67 11.51
CA GLU A 75 15.73 -9.46 12.62
C GLU A 75 15.29 -8.00 12.70
N ASP A 76 14.05 -7.77 13.13
CA ASP A 76 13.51 -6.42 13.33
C ASP A 76 13.99 -5.88 14.70
N PRO A 77 14.96 -4.94 14.72
CA PRO A 77 15.47 -4.38 15.97
C PRO A 77 14.43 -3.50 16.68
N TYR A 78 13.33 -3.14 16.00
CA TYR A 78 12.31 -2.23 16.48
C TYR A 78 10.99 -2.93 16.80
N LYS A 79 10.98 -4.27 16.85
CA LYS A 79 9.80 -5.10 17.09
C LYS A 79 8.96 -4.66 18.30
N GLU A 80 9.62 -4.27 19.39
CA GLU A 80 8.98 -3.85 20.64
C GLU A 80 9.00 -2.32 20.82
N VAL A 81 9.52 -1.58 19.84
CA VAL A 81 9.65 -0.13 19.94
C VAL A 81 8.37 0.51 19.38
N PRO A 82 7.63 1.28 20.20
CA PRO A 82 6.41 1.93 19.74
C PRO A 82 6.73 3.03 18.72
N HIS A 83 5.73 3.36 17.91
CA HIS A 83 5.81 4.39 16.87
C HIS A 83 6.90 4.14 15.81
N THR A 84 7.25 2.88 15.55
CA THR A 84 8.09 2.50 14.40
C THR A 84 7.33 2.73 13.11
N PHE A 85 7.93 3.49 12.20
CA PHE A 85 7.40 3.65 10.86
C PHE A 85 7.91 2.53 9.96
N TYR A 86 6.99 1.77 9.39
CA TYR A 86 7.34 0.69 8.46
C TYR A 86 7.31 1.20 7.02
N PHE A 87 8.36 0.89 6.24
CA PHE A 87 8.46 1.20 4.82
C PHE A 87 8.58 -0.09 4.01
N LEU A 88 7.58 -0.40 3.20
CA LEU A 88 7.32 -1.70 2.59
C LEU A 88 6.98 -1.56 1.08
N PRO A 89 7.90 -1.07 0.24
CA PRO A 89 7.57 -0.63 -1.12
C PRO A 89 7.21 -1.78 -2.07
N HIS A 90 7.74 -2.99 -1.83
CA HIS A 90 7.48 -4.18 -2.64
C HIS A 90 7.13 -5.40 -1.79
N ALA A 91 6.51 -5.18 -0.62
CA ALA A 91 6.19 -6.27 0.29
C ALA A 91 5.09 -7.18 -0.29
N PRO A 92 5.27 -8.52 -0.24
CA PRO A 92 4.19 -9.43 -0.55
C PRO A 92 3.11 -9.37 0.54
N LEU A 93 1.86 -9.66 0.17
CA LEU A 93 0.71 -9.70 1.09
C LEU A 93 0.97 -10.42 2.41
N GLY A 94 1.70 -11.54 2.38
CA GLY A 94 2.04 -12.30 3.60
C GLY A 94 2.89 -11.49 4.57
N LEU A 95 3.90 -10.78 4.07
CA LEU A 95 4.74 -9.92 4.90
C LEU A 95 3.93 -8.74 5.45
N THR A 96 3.13 -8.09 4.60
CA THR A 96 2.26 -6.99 5.03
C THR A 96 1.27 -7.43 6.12
N GLU A 97 0.69 -8.62 6.01
CA GLU A 97 -0.23 -9.17 7.01
C GLU A 97 0.50 -9.45 8.33
N THR A 98 1.71 -10.02 8.29
CA THR A 98 2.54 -10.21 9.49
C THR A 98 2.85 -8.89 10.17
N ILE A 99 3.24 -7.86 9.41
CA ILE A 99 3.53 -6.53 9.97
C ILE A 99 2.29 -5.93 10.65
N LEU A 100 1.13 -6.02 10.01
CA LEU A 100 -0.11 -5.49 10.59
C LEU A 100 -0.59 -6.28 11.81
N SER A 101 -0.56 -7.61 11.76
CA SER A 101 -1.12 -8.46 12.82
C SER A 101 -0.21 -8.59 14.05
N GLU A 102 1.12 -8.68 13.85
CA GLU A 102 2.07 -8.87 14.94
C GLU A 102 2.61 -7.54 15.49
N TYR A 103 3.02 -6.63 14.60
CA TYR A 103 3.75 -5.40 14.98
C TYR A 103 2.84 -4.19 15.16
N LYS A 104 1.63 -4.23 14.58
CA LYS A 104 0.54 -3.27 14.82
C LYS A 104 0.98 -1.80 14.68
N PRO A 105 1.58 -1.41 13.55
CA PRO A 105 2.10 -0.06 13.39
C PRO A 105 0.98 0.98 13.34
N GLU A 106 1.20 2.16 13.93
CA GLU A 106 0.30 3.31 13.77
C GLU A 106 0.35 3.87 12.35
N MET A 107 1.53 3.80 11.72
CA MET A 107 1.78 4.32 10.38
C MET A 107 2.71 3.40 9.60
N PHE A 108 2.39 3.20 8.33
CA PHE A 108 3.35 2.60 7.40
C PHE A 108 3.17 3.13 5.99
N MET A 109 4.21 2.99 5.18
CA MET A 109 4.19 3.31 3.77
C MET A 109 4.46 2.03 2.98
N ALA A 110 3.46 1.58 2.24
CA ALA A 110 3.44 0.27 1.63
C ALA A 110 2.71 0.31 0.29
N ASN A 111 2.62 -0.84 -0.39
CA ASN A 111 1.74 -0.99 -1.54
C ASN A 111 0.30 -0.62 -1.18
N ASP A 112 -0.41 0.00 -2.12
CA ASP A 112 -1.80 0.37 -2.00
C ASP A 112 -2.66 -0.85 -1.67
N ILE A 113 -3.22 -0.87 -0.45
CA ILE A 113 -3.98 -2.02 0.05
C ILE A 113 -5.22 -2.34 -0.81
N LYS A 114 -5.78 -1.37 -1.55
CA LYS A 114 -6.93 -1.64 -2.44
C LYS A 114 -6.47 -2.37 -3.69
N ILE A 115 -5.44 -1.87 -4.36
CA ILE A 115 -4.92 -2.41 -5.63
C ILE A 115 -4.20 -3.74 -5.40
N HIS A 116 -3.40 -3.81 -4.33
CA HIS A 116 -2.56 -4.96 -4.03
C HIS A 116 -3.37 -6.24 -3.75
N GLY A 117 -4.64 -6.09 -3.35
CA GLY A 117 -5.60 -7.19 -3.14
C GLY A 117 -6.40 -7.61 -4.37
N GLU A 118 -6.40 -6.87 -5.48
CA GLU A 118 -7.34 -7.09 -6.61
C GLU A 118 -7.19 -8.44 -7.32
N ARG A 119 -6.03 -9.10 -7.17
CA ARG A 119 -5.78 -10.42 -7.76
C ARG A 119 -6.51 -11.55 -7.02
N LYS A 120 -7.16 -11.28 -5.90
CA LYS A 120 -7.85 -12.26 -5.05
C LYS A 120 -9.30 -11.83 -4.83
N THR A 121 -10.19 -12.81 -4.67
CA THR A 121 -11.57 -12.49 -4.27
C THR A 121 -11.58 -11.91 -2.86
N LYS A 122 -12.60 -11.10 -2.52
CA LYS A 122 -12.74 -10.53 -1.17
C LYS A 122 -12.74 -11.61 -0.08
N VAL A 123 -13.30 -12.78 -0.38
CA VAL A 123 -13.34 -13.93 0.54
C VAL A 123 -11.96 -14.50 0.77
N GLU A 124 -11.21 -14.81 -0.30
CA GLU A 124 -9.84 -15.31 -0.18
C GLU A 124 -8.91 -14.31 0.51
N MET A 125 -9.13 -13.01 0.28
CA MET A 125 -8.40 -11.95 0.99
C MET A 125 -8.70 -11.99 2.48
N TYR A 126 -9.97 -12.09 2.89
CA TYR A 126 -10.34 -12.12 4.30
C TYR A 126 -9.87 -13.40 5.02
N GLU A 127 -9.93 -14.54 4.34
CA GLU A 127 -9.49 -15.82 4.93
C GLU A 127 -7.97 -15.89 5.12
N LYS A 128 -7.18 -15.36 4.16
CA LYS A 128 -5.71 -15.47 4.20
C LYS A 128 -5.02 -14.26 4.82
N TYR A 129 -5.61 -13.08 4.67
CA TYR A 129 -5.05 -11.79 5.08
C TYR A 129 -6.13 -10.94 5.77
N PRO A 130 -6.66 -11.41 6.92
CA PRO A 130 -7.79 -10.78 7.59
C PRO A 130 -7.51 -9.31 7.94
N THR A 131 -6.30 -8.98 8.41
CA THR A 131 -5.95 -7.62 8.84
C THR A 131 -5.87 -6.67 7.65
N ILE A 132 -5.26 -7.10 6.54
CA ILE A 132 -5.27 -6.34 5.28
C ILE A 132 -6.71 -6.15 4.77
N ALA A 133 -7.54 -7.19 4.83
CA ALA A 133 -8.93 -7.10 4.36
C ALA A 133 -9.76 -6.12 5.21
N LEU A 134 -9.56 -6.10 6.54
CA LEU A 134 -10.18 -5.13 7.44
C LEU A 134 -9.71 -3.70 7.15
N ALA A 135 -8.42 -3.51 6.87
CA ALA A 135 -7.86 -2.22 6.48
C ALA A 135 -8.46 -1.74 5.15
N ALA A 136 -8.46 -2.59 4.12
CA ALA A 136 -9.04 -2.30 2.80
C ALA A 136 -10.50 -1.87 2.91
N ASN A 137 -11.31 -2.60 3.69
CA ASN A 137 -12.70 -2.28 3.95
C ASN A 137 -12.86 -0.94 4.69
N SER A 138 -11.97 -0.65 5.64
CA SER A 138 -11.98 0.61 6.37
C SER A 138 -11.68 1.80 5.45
N VAL A 139 -10.67 1.69 4.59
CA VAL A 139 -10.34 2.72 3.59
C VAL A 139 -11.46 2.87 2.54
N ALA A 140 -12.17 1.79 2.19
CA ALA A 140 -13.33 1.86 1.31
C ALA A 140 -14.50 2.64 1.95
N LYS A 141 -14.77 2.43 3.25
CA LYS A 141 -15.80 3.17 4.00
C LYS A 141 -15.47 4.67 4.12
N ALA A 142 -14.19 5.01 4.32
CA ALA A 142 -13.74 6.40 4.47
C ALA A 142 -13.77 7.19 3.14
N CYS A 143 -13.67 6.51 2.00
CA CYS A 143 -13.78 7.12 0.67
C CYS A 143 -14.96 6.52 -0.11
N PRO A 144 -16.21 6.95 0.16
CA PRO A 144 -17.37 6.53 -0.61
C PRO A 144 -17.35 7.22 -2.00
N LYS A 145 -16.51 6.74 -2.92
CA LYS A 145 -16.63 7.04 -4.35
C LYS A 145 -16.48 5.78 -5.19
N VAL A 146 -17.62 5.42 -5.75
CA VAL A 146 -17.90 4.48 -6.84
C VAL A 146 -17.65 3.01 -6.50
N GLU A 147 -18.62 2.40 -5.82
CA GLU A 147 -18.88 0.97 -6.03
C GLU A 147 -18.95 0.70 -7.54
N ALA A 148 -18.13 -0.24 -7.98
CA ALA A 148 -18.18 -0.82 -9.31
C ALA A 148 -19.62 -1.32 -9.56
N GLY A 149 -20.38 -0.62 -10.40
CA GLY A 149 -21.75 -1.03 -10.69
C GLY A 149 -22.68 -0.01 -11.35
N VAL A 150 -22.34 1.28 -11.44
CA VAL A 150 -23.16 2.25 -12.17
C VAL A 150 -22.46 2.65 -13.47
N PRO A 151 -23.05 2.38 -14.66
CA PRO A 151 -22.48 2.85 -15.91
C PRO A 151 -22.50 4.38 -15.91
N VAL A 152 -21.31 4.96 -15.95
CA VAL A 152 -21.12 6.38 -16.27
C VAL A 152 -21.74 6.59 -17.64
N LYS A 153 -22.85 7.35 -17.71
CA LYS A 153 -23.34 7.90 -18.96
C LYS A 153 -22.28 8.88 -19.47
N SER A 154 -21.35 8.40 -20.30
CA SER A 154 -20.68 9.28 -21.23
C SER A 154 -21.75 9.92 -22.10
N THR A 155 -21.80 11.24 -22.10
CA THR A 155 -22.51 11.98 -23.14
C THR A 155 -21.93 11.54 -24.49
N PRO A 156 -22.74 11.04 -25.43
CA PRO A 156 -22.24 10.64 -26.74
C PRO A 156 -21.76 11.87 -27.48
N VAL A 157 -20.52 11.87 -27.92
CA VAL A 157 -20.08 12.74 -29.01
C VAL A 157 -20.76 12.17 -30.27
N ASP A 158 -21.55 13.02 -30.93
CA ASP A 158 -22.35 12.66 -32.10
C ASP A 158 -21.46 12.63 -33.35
N ASP A 159 -20.86 11.47 -33.63
CA ASP A 159 -20.01 11.25 -34.80
C ASP A 159 -20.80 10.97 -36.10
N GLY A 160 -22.10 11.29 -36.17
CA GLY A 160 -22.88 11.22 -37.41
C GLY A 160 -23.12 9.80 -37.97
N PHE A 161 -22.84 8.75 -37.20
CA PHE A 161 -23.15 7.37 -37.55
C PHE A 161 -24.39 6.87 -36.77
N GLU A 162 -25.48 6.57 -37.49
CA GLU A 162 -26.67 5.96 -36.90
C GLU A 162 -26.43 4.48 -36.56
N THR A 163 -26.39 4.17 -35.26
CA THR A 163 -26.27 2.78 -34.80
C THR A 163 -27.61 2.06 -34.96
N VAL A 164 -27.65 1.03 -35.81
CA VAL A 164 -28.86 0.21 -36.05
C VAL A 164 -29.25 -0.54 -34.77
N LYS A 165 -30.44 -0.23 -34.22
CA LYS A 165 -30.98 -0.86 -33.00
C LYS A 165 -31.26 -2.34 -33.23
N LYS A 166 -30.39 -3.24 -32.75
CA LYS A 166 -30.69 -4.68 -32.70
C LYS A 166 -31.81 -4.94 -31.68
N LYS A 167 -32.84 -5.69 -32.11
CA LYS A 167 -33.94 -6.16 -31.23
C LYS A 167 -33.38 -6.84 -29.98
N PRO A 168 -33.83 -6.48 -28.77
CA PRO A 168 -33.34 -7.09 -27.53
C PRO A 168 -33.77 -8.55 -27.45
N ARG A 169 -32.83 -9.47 -27.61
CA ARG A 169 -33.03 -10.86 -27.20
C ARG A 169 -33.15 -10.88 -25.68
N LYS A 170 -34.30 -11.32 -25.15
CA LYS A 170 -34.46 -11.66 -23.72
C LYS A 170 -33.52 -12.81 -23.39
N ARG A 171 -32.25 -12.51 -23.09
CA ARG A 171 -31.36 -13.43 -22.38
C ARG A 171 -31.80 -13.40 -20.93
N THR A 172 -32.39 -14.48 -20.46
CA THR A 172 -32.48 -14.79 -19.04
C THR A 172 -31.05 -14.90 -18.51
N ASN A 173 -30.55 -13.85 -17.86
CA ASN A 173 -29.29 -13.87 -17.12
C ASN A 173 -29.44 -14.83 -15.93
N LYS A 174 -29.27 -16.13 -16.17
CA LYS A 174 -29.46 -17.15 -15.14
C LYS A 174 -28.25 -17.39 -14.24
N ASN A 175 -27.11 -16.73 -14.48
CA ASN A 175 -25.92 -16.84 -13.65
C ASN A 175 -25.33 -15.45 -13.37
N LEU A 176 -26.07 -14.59 -12.67
CA LEU A 176 -25.48 -13.39 -12.04
C LEU A 176 -24.69 -13.87 -10.82
N TYR A 177 -23.37 -13.75 -10.86
CA TYR A 177 -22.52 -14.02 -9.70
C TYR A 177 -22.91 -13.06 -8.57
N VAL A 178 -23.27 -13.63 -7.42
CA VAL A 178 -23.56 -12.87 -6.20
C VAL A 178 -22.33 -12.97 -5.33
N GLU A 179 -21.66 -11.84 -5.08
CA GLU A 179 -20.55 -11.79 -4.14
C GLU A 179 -21.03 -12.25 -2.74
N PRO A 180 -20.31 -13.15 -2.06
CA PRO A 180 -20.61 -13.55 -0.69
C PRO A 180 -20.59 -12.33 0.23
N LYS A 181 -21.58 -12.20 1.11
CA LYS A 181 -21.57 -11.18 2.15
C LYS A 181 -20.55 -11.58 3.22
N ILE A 182 -19.47 -10.81 3.32
CA ILE A 182 -18.45 -10.97 4.35
C ILE A 182 -18.84 -10.10 5.53
N GLU A 183 -18.89 -10.71 6.72
CA GLU A 183 -19.03 -9.97 7.97
C GLU A 183 -17.63 -9.61 8.47
N TYR A 184 -17.28 -8.33 8.35
CA TYR A 184 -15.99 -7.81 8.76
C TYR A 184 -16.00 -7.54 10.26
N ASP A 185 -15.33 -8.40 11.03
CA ASP A 185 -15.20 -8.27 12.48
C ASP A 185 -13.93 -7.48 12.86
N TYR A 186 -14.13 -6.34 13.53
CA TYR A 186 -13.04 -5.47 14.00
C TYR A 186 -12.69 -5.69 15.48
N THR A 187 -13.35 -6.61 16.19
CA THR A 187 -13.19 -6.77 17.65
C THR A 187 -11.77 -7.13 18.08
N GLN A 188 -11.05 -7.91 17.27
CA GLN A 188 -9.65 -8.30 17.52
C GLN A 188 -8.64 -7.45 16.76
N CYS A 189 -9.11 -6.45 16.00
CA CYS A 189 -8.27 -5.59 15.19
C CYS A 189 -7.61 -4.51 16.06
N PHE A 190 -6.33 -4.22 15.82
CA PHE A 190 -5.61 -3.20 16.59
C PHE A 190 -6.02 -1.76 16.23
N PHE A 191 -6.74 -1.59 15.12
CA PHE A 191 -7.25 -0.32 14.64
C PHE A 191 -8.75 -0.40 14.39
N LYS A 192 -9.43 0.74 14.48
CA LYS A 192 -10.85 0.93 14.12
C LYS A 192 -10.98 1.50 12.72
N THR A 193 -10.08 2.42 12.37
CA THR A 193 -10.07 3.11 11.09
C THR A 193 -8.70 3.05 10.44
N CYS A 194 -8.69 2.97 9.11
CA CYS A 194 -7.49 3.07 8.30
C CYS A 194 -7.74 4.16 7.25
N SER A 195 -6.87 5.16 7.22
CA SER A 195 -6.82 6.14 6.15
C SER A 195 -5.64 5.85 5.23
N MET A 196 -5.79 6.15 3.94
CA MET A 196 -4.77 5.87 2.93
C MET A 196 -4.62 7.07 2.00
N THR A 197 -3.39 7.51 1.81
CA THR A 197 -3.01 8.58 0.90
C THR A 197 -2.02 8.06 -0.12
N ARG A 198 -2.44 7.99 -1.39
CA ARG A 198 -1.57 7.56 -2.49
C ARG A 198 -0.50 8.60 -2.78
N TYR A 199 0.67 8.10 -3.14
CA TYR A 199 1.72 8.91 -3.73
C TYR A 199 1.53 8.97 -5.25
N SER A 200 0.44 9.61 -5.70
CA SER A 200 0.11 9.74 -7.13
C SER A 200 0.75 10.96 -7.78
N GLU A 201 0.97 10.88 -9.10
CA GLU A 201 1.37 11.99 -10.00
C GLU A 201 2.82 12.47 -9.85
N ILE A 202 3.78 11.56 -10.02
CA ILE A 202 5.20 11.93 -9.96
C ILE A 202 5.84 11.65 -11.32
N GLU A 203 5.94 12.68 -12.15
CA GLU A 203 6.65 12.62 -13.42
C GLU A 203 8.16 12.79 -13.20
N GLY A 204 8.96 11.84 -13.69
CA GLY A 204 10.41 11.96 -13.66
C GLY A 204 11.14 10.67 -14.02
N PRO A 205 12.47 10.62 -13.85
CA PRO A 205 13.29 9.47 -14.25
C PRO A 205 12.97 8.18 -13.47
N TRP A 206 12.22 8.29 -12.38
CA TRP A 206 11.81 7.17 -11.54
C TRP A 206 10.67 6.31 -12.12
N GLY A 207 10.04 6.71 -13.22
CA GLY A 207 9.01 5.91 -13.90
C GLY A 207 7.93 5.40 -12.93
N ASN A 208 7.69 4.09 -12.94
CA ASN A 208 6.65 3.44 -12.11
C ASN A 208 7.13 3.05 -10.70
N SER A 209 8.31 3.50 -10.27
CA SER A 209 8.88 3.05 -8.98
C SER A 209 7.96 3.31 -7.80
N PHE A 210 7.12 4.35 -7.87
CA PHE A 210 6.20 4.76 -6.79
C PHE A 210 4.71 4.56 -7.12
N SER A 211 4.35 3.92 -8.24
CA SER A 211 2.96 3.91 -8.75
C SER A 211 1.96 3.35 -7.75
N ASP A 212 2.39 2.35 -7.00
CA ASP A 212 1.54 1.61 -6.07
C ASP A 212 1.84 2.00 -4.62
N LEU A 213 2.67 3.01 -4.37
CA LEU A 213 3.08 3.38 -3.01
C LEU A 213 2.04 4.30 -2.35
N ALA A 214 1.63 3.96 -1.13
CA ALA A 214 0.68 4.73 -0.35
C ALA A 214 1.09 4.80 1.13
N LEU A 215 0.84 5.95 1.75
CA LEU A 215 0.90 6.13 3.20
C LEU A 215 -0.41 5.65 3.79
N HIS A 216 -0.34 4.80 4.81
CA HIS A 216 -1.50 4.38 5.57
C HIS A 216 -1.33 4.72 7.05
N ILE A 217 -2.44 5.14 7.66
CA ILE A 217 -2.50 5.57 9.06
C ILE A 217 -3.63 4.80 9.72
N PHE A 218 -3.33 4.17 10.86
CA PHE A 218 -4.23 3.31 11.62
C PHE A 218 -4.60 3.97 12.95
N GLU A 219 -5.90 4.11 13.22
CA GLU A 219 -6.48 4.74 14.43
C GLU A 219 -7.55 3.88 15.09
#